data_AF-D6PRE0-F1
#
_entry.id   AF-D6PRE0-F1
#
_cell.length_a   1.000
_cell.length_b   1.000
_cell.length_c   1.000
_cell.angle_alpha   90.00
_cell.angle_beta   90.00
_cell.angle_gamma   90.00
#
_symmetry.space_group_name_H-M   'P 1'
#
loop_
_entity.id
_entity.type
_entity.pdbx_description
1 polymer ?
#
loop_
_entity_poly.entity_id
_entity_poly.type
_entity_poly.pdbx_seq_one_letter_code
_entity_poly.pdbx_strand_id
1 'polypeptide(L)'
;SSGPLGGPVISAGSKPKNNWSSNLKELDPLIFLDALVDVLTDENRFHAKAALTALNVFAETLLFLARVKHTDVLMARGVHSASMIVSSPSINPVYSPHPSVRIPVFEQLLPRLLHCCYGSTWQAQMGGVMGLGALVGKVNVEILCLFQVKIVRGLVYVQKRLPVYASKEQDETSQVLMQILRVVNNVDEANSDARRQSFQGVVEYLSTE
;
A
#
# COMPACT_ATOMS: atom_id res chain seq x y z
N SER A 1 60.15 -33.67 5.53
CA SER A 1 59.41 -32.45 5.90
C SER A 1 58.28 -32.27 4.90
N SER A 2 57.06 -32.75 5.17
CA SER A 2 55.97 -32.12 5.97
C SER A 2 55.19 -31.00 5.26
N GLY A 3 54.21 -31.43 4.43
CA GLY A 3 52.83 -30.90 4.20
C GLY A 3 52.58 -29.49 3.62
N PRO A 4 51.33 -29.15 3.23
CA PRO A 4 50.25 -29.98 2.66
C PRO A 4 49.56 -29.37 1.40
N LEU A 5 48.75 -30.22 0.74
CA LEU A 5 47.79 -29.89 -0.33
C LEU A 5 46.77 -28.82 0.11
N GLY A 6 46.53 -27.81 -0.73
CA GLY A 6 45.43 -26.86 -0.60
C GLY A 6 44.71 -26.69 -1.94
N GLY A 7 43.55 -27.33 -2.09
CA GLY A 7 42.66 -27.18 -3.25
C GLY A 7 41.87 -25.86 -3.22
N PRO A 8 41.22 -25.48 -4.34
CA PRO A 8 40.46 -24.25 -4.41
C PRO A 8 39.13 -24.40 -3.66
N VAL A 9 38.91 -23.52 -2.67
CA VAL A 9 37.65 -23.41 -1.94
C VAL A 9 36.63 -22.72 -2.85
N ILE A 10 35.84 -23.54 -3.54
CA ILE A 10 34.62 -23.12 -4.22
C ILE A 10 33.59 -22.79 -3.13
N SER A 11 33.42 -21.51 -2.81
CA SER A 11 32.31 -21.05 -1.97
C SER A 11 30.99 -21.33 -2.68
N ALA A 12 30.38 -22.45 -2.33
CA ALA A 12 28.99 -22.77 -2.62
C ALA A 12 28.10 -21.70 -1.97
N GLY A 13 27.34 -20.99 -2.79
CA GLY A 13 26.46 -19.93 -2.34
C GLY A 13 25.18 -20.43 -1.67
N SER A 14 24.57 -19.54 -0.89
CA SER A 14 23.13 -19.53 -0.66
C SER A 14 22.59 -18.14 -1.00
N LYS A 15 22.44 -17.87 -2.30
CA LYS A 15 21.42 -16.90 -2.72
C LYS A 15 20.09 -17.41 -2.16
N PRO A 16 19.25 -16.60 -1.50
CA PRO A 16 17.89 -17.02 -1.18
C PRO A 16 17.17 -17.25 -2.51
N LYS A 17 17.10 -18.52 -2.90
CA LYS A 17 16.36 -18.98 -4.07
C LYS A 17 14.89 -18.79 -3.70
N ASN A 18 14.28 -17.73 -4.24
CA ASN A 18 12.86 -17.46 -4.06
C ASN A 18 12.11 -18.60 -4.75
N ASN A 19 11.78 -19.63 -3.98
CA ASN A 19 11.27 -20.90 -4.48
C ASN A 19 9.76 -20.71 -4.75
N TRP A 20 9.41 -20.16 -5.91
CA TRP A 20 8.03 -20.09 -6.40
C TRP A 20 7.53 -21.44 -6.94
N SER A 21 7.89 -22.55 -6.29
CA SER A 21 7.30 -23.85 -6.58
C SER A 21 5.92 -23.92 -5.92
N SER A 22 4.91 -23.35 -6.58
CA SER A 22 3.51 -23.47 -6.19
C SER A 22 3.03 -24.90 -6.43
N ASN A 23 3.03 -25.69 -5.36
CA ASN A 23 2.10 -26.80 -5.29
C ASN A 23 0.68 -26.21 -5.31
N LEU A 24 -0.29 -26.86 -5.97
CA LEU A 24 -1.73 -26.52 -5.96
C LEU A 24 -2.38 -26.43 -4.55
N LYS A 25 -1.60 -26.54 -3.48
CA LYS A 25 -1.99 -26.37 -2.08
C LYS A 25 -1.91 -24.92 -1.59
N GLU A 26 -1.20 -24.04 -2.30
CA GLU A 26 -1.06 -22.62 -1.95
C GLU A 26 -1.79 -21.77 -2.98
N LEU A 27 -2.86 -21.09 -2.55
CA LEU A 27 -3.58 -20.12 -3.38
C LEU A 27 -2.64 -18.95 -3.68
N ASP A 28 -2.52 -18.58 -4.96
CA ASP A 28 -1.77 -17.38 -5.35
C ASP A 28 -2.39 -16.15 -4.65
N PRO A 29 -1.62 -15.41 -3.84
CA PRO A 29 -2.12 -14.21 -3.17
C PRO A 29 -2.71 -13.19 -4.13
N LEU A 30 -2.28 -13.16 -5.40
CA LEU A 30 -2.82 -12.26 -6.41
C LEU A 30 -4.27 -12.62 -6.78
N ILE A 31 -4.61 -13.92 -6.85
CA ILE A 31 -6.00 -14.37 -7.07
C ILE A 31 -6.89 -13.90 -5.93
N PHE A 32 -6.39 -13.92 -4.70
CA PHE A 32 -7.13 -13.37 -3.56
C PHE A 32 -7.35 -11.86 -3.71
N LEU A 33 -6.34 -11.09 -4.14
CA LEU A 33 -6.51 -9.65 -4.38
C LEU A 33 -7.53 -9.37 -5.48
N ASP A 34 -7.47 -10.12 -6.58
CA ASP A 34 -8.41 -10.00 -7.70
C ASP A 34 -9.83 -10.29 -7.23
N ALA A 35 -10.06 -11.40 -6.53
CA ALA A 35 -11.37 -11.73 -5.95
C ALA A 35 -11.86 -10.70 -4.93
N LEU A 36 -10.96 -10.18 -4.08
CA LEU A 36 -11.31 -9.16 -3.09
C LEU A 36 -11.73 -7.85 -3.77
N VAL A 37 -11.01 -7.43 -4.81
CA VAL A 37 -11.32 -6.23 -5.60
C VAL A 37 -12.61 -6.42 -6.39
N ASP A 38 -12.84 -7.60 -6.98
CA ASP A 38 -14.09 -7.90 -7.68
C ASP A 38 -15.30 -7.74 -6.76
N VAL A 39 -15.26 -8.32 -5.54
CA VAL A 39 -16.35 -8.20 -4.56
C VAL A 39 -16.48 -6.78 -4.01
N LEU A 40 -15.40 -6.00 -3.97
CA LEU A 40 -15.43 -4.58 -3.60
C LEU A 40 -16.23 -3.73 -4.60
N THR A 41 -16.35 -4.20 -5.85
CA THR A 41 -17.13 -3.57 -6.92
C THR A 41 -18.54 -4.16 -7.11
N ASP A 42 -18.96 -5.07 -6.23
CA ASP A 42 -20.26 -5.73 -6.28
C ASP A 42 -21.42 -4.73 -6.11
N GLU A 43 -22.51 -4.94 -6.84
CA GLU A 43 -23.72 -4.11 -6.73
C GLU A 43 -24.40 -4.26 -5.37
N ASN A 44 -24.24 -5.42 -4.75
CA ASN A 44 -24.70 -5.68 -3.40
C ASN A 44 -23.80 -4.96 -2.39
N ARG A 45 -24.33 -3.88 -1.83
CA ARG A 45 -23.66 -3.07 -0.80
C ARG A 45 -23.20 -3.87 0.42
N PHE A 46 -23.87 -4.96 0.77
CA PHE A 46 -23.43 -5.82 1.87
C PHE A 46 -22.15 -6.59 1.51
N HIS A 47 -22.04 -7.07 0.28
CA HIS A 47 -20.83 -7.73 -0.22
C HIS A 47 -19.66 -6.75 -0.29
N ALA A 48 -19.86 -5.59 -0.92
CA ALA A 48 -18.84 -4.56 -1.03
C ALA A 48 -18.35 -4.09 0.36
N LYS A 49 -19.26 -3.91 1.33
CA LYS A 49 -18.90 -3.55 2.72
C LYS A 49 -18.14 -4.66 3.43
N ALA A 50 -18.51 -5.93 3.20
CA ALA A 50 -17.77 -7.07 3.75
C ALA A 50 -16.36 -7.15 3.16
N ALA A 51 -16.21 -6.96 1.84
CA ALA A 51 -14.91 -6.89 1.16
C ALA A 51 -14.05 -5.74 1.69
N LEU A 52 -14.63 -4.56 1.91
CA LEU A 52 -13.90 -3.44 2.52
C LEU A 52 -13.42 -3.75 3.93
N THR A 53 -14.25 -4.42 4.74
CA THR A 53 -13.85 -4.88 6.07
C THR A 53 -12.71 -5.89 5.97
N ALA A 54 -12.82 -6.86 5.07
CA ALA A 54 -11.79 -7.86 4.83
C ALA A 54 -10.48 -7.24 4.35
N LEU A 55 -10.53 -6.22 3.48
CA LEU A 55 -9.36 -5.46 3.04
C LEU A 55 -8.65 -4.77 4.21
N ASN A 56 -9.41 -4.14 5.11
CA ASN A 56 -8.84 -3.49 6.30
C ASN A 56 -8.15 -4.51 7.22
N VAL A 57 -8.83 -5.61 7.55
CA VAL A 57 -8.27 -6.68 8.39
C VAL A 57 -7.03 -7.30 7.74
N PHE A 58 -7.07 -7.54 6.43
CA PHE A 58 -5.94 -8.07 5.67
C PHE A 58 -4.73 -7.12 5.74
N ALA A 59 -4.93 -5.84 5.45
CA ALA A 59 -3.86 -4.83 5.48
C ALA A 59 -3.27 -4.66 6.89
N GLU A 60 -4.10 -4.63 7.92
CA GLU A 60 -3.66 -4.54 9.32
C GLU A 60 -2.89 -5.78 9.76
N THR A 61 -3.36 -6.97 9.37
CA THR A 61 -2.69 -8.24 9.68
C THR A 61 -1.31 -8.29 9.01
N LEU A 62 -1.21 -7.87 7.76
CA LEU A 62 0.08 -7.80 7.06
C LEU A 62 1.04 -6.81 7.71
N LEU A 63 0.56 -5.63 8.11
CA LEU A 63 1.35 -4.65 8.85
C LEU A 63 1.82 -5.19 10.18
N PHE A 64 0.94 -5.87 10.92
CA PHE A 64 1.27 -6.51 12.18
C PHE A 64 2.36 -7.57 11.99
N LEU A 65 2.18 -8.50 11.05
CA LEU A 65 3.16 -9.55 10.75
C LEU A 65 4.50 -8.97 10.29
N ALA A 66 4.48 -7.93 9.46
CA ALA A 66 5.70 -7.28 8.98
C ALA A 66 6.46 -6.57 10.12
N ARG A 67 5.74 -5.97 11.08
CA ARG A 67 6.34 -5.38 12.29
C ARG A 67 6.94 -6.46 13.20
N VAL A 68 6.23 -7.55 13.46
CA VAL A 68 6.73 -8.69 14.25
C VAL A 68 8.01 -9.23 13.64
N LYS A 69 8.00 -9.51 12.33
CA LYS A 69 9.18 -9.99 11.60
C LYS A 69 10.36 -9.01 11.69
N HIS A 70 10.10 -7.70 11.60
CA HIS A 70 11.15 -6.70 11.73
C HIS A 70 11.76 -6.67 13.14
N THR A 71 10.94 -6.78 14.18
CA THR A 71 11.40 -6.90 15.57
C THR A 71 12.22 -8.17 15.80
N ASP A 72 11.78 -9.32 15.27
CA ASP A 72 12.52 -10.58 15.38
C ASP A 72 13.89 -10.50 14.70
N VAL A 73 13.97 -9.85 13.54
CA VAL A 73 15.24 -9.62 12.83
C VAL A 73 16.17 -8.69 13.60
N LEU A 74 15.64 -7.66 14.27
CA LEU A 74 16.44 -6.77 15.12
C LEU A 74 16.95 -7.47 16.38
N MET A 75 16.09 -8.28 17.02
CA MET A 75 16.43 -9.10 18.19
C MET A 75 17.48 -10.16 17.84
N ALA A 76 17.33 -10.86 16.70
CA ALA A 76 18.26 -11.87 16.22
C ALA A 76 19.64 -11.30 15.81
N ARG A 77 19.71 -10.00 15.48
CA ARG A 77 20.96 -9.32 15.13
C ARG A 77 21.71 -8.74 16.34
N GLY A 78 21.22 -8.93 17.57
CA GLY A 78 21.94 -8.53 18.79
C GLY A 78 22.24 -7.03 18.90
N VAL A 79 21.50 -6.18 18.17
CA VAL A 79 21.71 -4.72 18.21
C VAL A 79 21.09 -4.19 19.50
N HIS A 80 21.90 -4.12 20.55
CA HIS A 80 21.59 -3.44 21.80
C HIS A 80 21.57 -1.93 21.54
N SER A 81 20.48 -1.42 20.97
CA SER A 81 20.16 0.00 21.06
C SER A 81 19.02 0.14 22.05
N ALA A 82 19.37 0.43 23.30
CA ALA A 82 18.42 0.86 24.31
C ALA A 82 17.80 2.19 23.88
N SER A 83 16.75 2.15 23.06
CA SER A 83 15.92 3.31 22.77
C SER A 83 14.80 3.34 23.78
N MET A 84 14.87 4.30 24.71
CA MET A 84 13.86 4.52 25.73
C MET A 84 12.48 4.70 25.07
N ILE A 85 11.55 3.84 25.43
CA ILE A 85 10.13 3.97 25.10
C ILE A 85 9.55 5.08 25.99
N VAL A 86 9.38 6.28 25.42
CA VAL A 86 8.52 7.31 26.00
C VAL A 86 7.09 7.01 25.57
N SER A 87 6.30 6.48 26.49
CA SER A 87 4.87 6.30 26.33
C SER A 87 4.18 7.67 26.48
N SER A 88 3.88 8.35 25.37
CA SER A 88 2.93 9.46 25.36
C SER A 88 1.53 8.93 25.02
N PRO A 89 0.50 9.21 25.84
CA PRO A 89 -0.88 8.95 25.46
C PRO A 89 -1.41 10.10 24.59
N SER A 90 -2.39 9.79 23.74
CA SER A 90 -3.33 10.70 23.06
C SER A 90 -3.05 11.11 21.60
N ILE A 91 -4.18 11.16 20.87
CA ILE A 91 -4.47 11.59 19.49
C ILE A 91 -3.96 10.65 18.41
N ASN A 92 -4.86 9.92 17.72
CA ASN A 92 -4.59 9.08 16.56
C ASN A 92 -3.74 9.80 15.50
N PRO A 93 -2.42 9.54 15.39
CA PRO A 93 -1.66 10.03 14.26
C PRO A 93 -1.78 8.95 13.20
N VAL A 94 -2.12 9.35 11.99
CA VAL A 94 -2.01 8.47 10.82
C VAL A 94 -0.52 8.18 10.64
N TYR A 95 0.01 7.23 11.39
CA TYR A 95 1.39 6.80 11.30
C TYR A 95 1.49 5.86 10.12
N SER A 96 2.02 6.38 9.02
CA SER A 96 2.58 5.56 7.95
C SER A 96 3.56 4.55 8.57
N PRO A 97 3.59 3.28 8.10
CA PRO A 97 4.57 2.32 8.57
C PRO A 97 5.99 2.86 8.39
N HIS A 98 6.87 2.55 9.35
CA HIS A 98 8.28 2.93 9.28
C HIS A 98 8.88 2.55 7.91
N PRO A 99 9.74 3.38 7.28
CA PRO A 99 10.20 3.18 5.90
C PRO A 99 10.81 1.79 5.59
N SER A 100 11.33 1.11 6.62
CA SER A 100 11.89 -0.24 6.52
C SER A 100 10.85 -1.36 6.36
N VAL A 101 9.57 -1.09 6.67
CA VAL A 101 8.46 -2.04 6.54
C VAL A 101 7.81 -1.83 5.18
N ARG A 102 8.27 -2.61 4.18
CA ARG A 102 7.66 -2.67 2.85
C ARG A 102 6.87 -3.97 2.71
N ILE A 103 5.62 -3.85 2.29
CA ILE A 103 4.74 -4.99 2.05
C ILE A 103 4.43 -5.00 0.54
N PRO A 104 5.10 -5.85 -0.26
CA PRO A 104 5.04 -5.80 -1.72
C PRO A 104 3.62 -5.95 -2.29
N VAL A 105 2.72 -6.59 -1.55
CA VAL A 105 1.33 -6.79 -1.95
C VAL A 105 0.59 -5.47 -2.19
N PHE A 106 0.96 -4.37 -1.52
CA PHE A 106 0.33 -3.08 -1.74
C PHE A 106 0.69 -2.46 -3.09
N GLU A 107 1.88 -2.71 -3.61
CA GLU A 107 2.28 -2.29 -4.97
C GLU A 107 1.46 -3.01 -6.05
N GLN A 108 0.96 -4.21 -5.75
CA GLN A 108 0.11 -5.00 -6.63
C GLN A 108 -1.37 -4.66 -6.48
N LEU A 109 -1.80 -4.24 -5.28
CA LEU A 109 -3.18 -3.89 -5.00
C LEU A 109 -3.57 -2.50 -5.52
N LEU A 110 -2.68 -1.51 -5.40
CA LEU A 110 -2.96 -0.13 -5.85
C LEU A 110 -3.37 -0.05 -7.34
N PRO A 111 -2.68 -0.70 -8.31
CA PRO A 111 -3.10 -0.70 -9.71
C PRO A 111 -4.50 -1.28 -9.94
N ARG A 112 -4.88 -2.33 -9.19
CA ARG A 112 -6.21 -2.97 -9.31
C ARG A 112 -7.31 -2.03 -8.82
N LEU A 113 -7.12 -1.39 -7.68
CA LEU A 113 -8.06 -0.39 -7.16
C LEU A 113 -8.17 0.82 -8.09
N LEU A 114 -7.06 1.27 -8.67
CA LEU A 114 -7.06 2.34 -9.67
C LEU A 114 -7.79 1.95 -10.95
N HIS A 115 -7.67 0.70 -11.38
CA HIS A 115 -8.43 0.19 -12.51
C HIS A 115 -9.95 0.31 -12.24
N CYS A 116 -10.40 0.01 -11.02
CA CYS A 116 -11.80 0.17 -10.63
C CYS A 116 -12.30 1.62 -10.70
N CYS A 117 -11.44 2.62 -10.41
CA CYS A 117 -11.79 4.04 -10.59
C CYS A 117 -12.17 4.39 -12.05
N TYR A 118 -11.65 3.66 -13.04
CA TYR A 118 -12.01 3.84 -14.46
C TYR A 118 -13.17 2.94 -14.90
N GLY A 119 -13.80 2.21 -13.97
CA GLY A 119 -14.92 1.33 -14.23
C GLY A 119 -16.11 2.04 -14.86
N SER A 120 -16.90 1.27 -15.62
CA SER A 120 -18.10 1.75 -16.32
C SER A 120 -19.30 1.97 -15.40
N THR A 121 -19.32 1.32 -14.24
CA THR A 121 -20.38 1.43 -13.23
C THR A 121 -19.95 2.30 -12.05
N TRP A 122 -20.89 2.97 -11.40
CA TRP A 122 -20.59 3.79 -10.22
C TRP A 122 -20.13 2.92 -9.03
N GLN A 123 -20.57 1.66 -8.97
CA GLN A 123 -20.14 0.69 -7.95
C GLN A 123 -18.68 0.31 -8.13
N ALA A 124 -18.22 0.09 -9.36
CA ALA A 124 -16.80 -0.14 -9.62
C ALA A 124 -15.95 1.08 -9.23
N GLN A 125 -16.41 2.27 -9.61
CA GLN A 125 -15.74 3.52 -9.26
C GLN A 125 -15.62 3.70 -7.74
N MET A 126 -16.74 3.51 -7.02
CA MET A 126 -16.76 3.62 -5.56
C MET A 126 -15.96 2.50 -4.88
N GLY A 127 -15.94 1.28 -5.44
CA GLY A 127 -15.08 0.21 -4.95
C GLY A 127 -13.60 0.60 -5.01
N GLY A 128 -13.17 1.21 -6.12
CA GLY A 128 -11.82 1.78 -6.26
C GLY A 128 -11.54 2.88 -5.23
N VAL A 129 -12.44 3.86 -5.09
CA VAL A 129 -12.32 4.97 -4.13
C VAL A 129 -12.22 4.46 -2.69
N MET A 130 -13.14 3.59 -2.27
CA MET A 130 -13.17 3.07 -0.90
C MET A 130 -11.96 2.20 -0.60
N GLY A 131 -11.51 1.38 -1.55
CA GLY A 131 -10.30 0.57 -1.40
C GLY A 131 -9.05 1.42 -1.29
N LEU A 132 -8.91 2.47 -2.12
CA LEU A 132 -7.81 3.42 -2.00
C LEU A 132 -7.83 4.10 -0.64
N GLY A 133 -9.00 4.60 -0.20
CA GLY A 133 -9.22 5.18 1.13
C GLY A 133 -8.78 4.26 2.27
N ALA A 134 -9.12 2.97 2.20
CA ALA A 134 -8.73 1.98 3.20
C ALA A 134 -7.21 1.77 3.30
N LEU A 135 -6.48 1.97 2.20
CA LEU A 135 -5.04 1.82 2.15
C LEU A 135 -4.27 3.07 2.58
N VAL A 136 -4.93 4.23 2.64
CA VAL A 136 -4.28 5.47 3.09
C VAL A 136 -3.81 5.30 4.54
N GLY A 137 -2.57 5.67 4.82
CA GLY A 137 -1.92 5.49 6.13
C GLY A 137 -1.45 4.06 6.42
N LYS A 138 -1.82 3.07 5.61
CA LYS A 138 -1.34 1.68 5.71
C LYS A 138 -0.19 1.41 4.73
N VAL A 139 -0.22 2.04 3.56
CA VAL A 139 0.83 1.92 2.54
C VAL A 139 1.99 2.86 2.86
N ASN A 140 3.22 2.41 2.57
CA ASN A 140 4.41 3.24 2.68
C ASN A 140 4.31 4.47 1.76
N VAL A 141 4.66 5.65 2.28
CA VAL A 141 4.65 6.92 1.54
C VAL A 141 5.45 6.84 0.24
N GLU A 142 6.58 6.12 0.22
CA GLU A 142 7.39 5.94 -1.00
C GLU A 142 6.58 5.28 -2.14
N ILE A 143 5.81 4.24 -1.82
CA ILE A 143 4.94 3.58 -2.79
C ILE A 143 3.82 4.54 -3.22
N LEU A 144 3.21 5.25 -2.27
CA LEU A 144 2.16 6.22 -2.60
C LEU A 144 2.66 7.35 -3.50
N CYS A 145 3.92 7.80 -3.35
CA CYS A 145 4.53 8.78 -4.25
C CYS A 145 4.59 8.25 -5.69
N LEU A 146 5.02 6.99 -5.89
CA LEU A 146 5.11 6.40 -7.23
C LEU A 146 3.76 6.35 -7.95
N PHE A 147 2.67 6.22 -7.19
CA PHE A 147 1.31 6.16 -7.73
C PHE A 147 0.53 7.47 -7.62
N GLN A 148 1.06 8.51 -6.97
CA GLN A 148 0.29 9.69 -6.54
C GLN A 148 -0.46 10.34 -7.70
N VAL A 149 0.23 10.64 -8.81
CA VAL A 149 -0.37 11.28 -9.99
C VAL A 149 -1.48 10.39 -10.58
N LYS A 150 -1.25 9.07 -10.66
CA LYS A 150 -2.27 8.13 -11.16
C LYS A 150 -3.48 8.05 -10.24
N ILE A 151 -3.25 8.10 -8.92
CA ILE A 151 -4.30 8.11 -7.91
C ILE A 151 -5.13 9.38 -8.00
N VAL A 152 -4.48 10.56 -8.02
CA VAL A 152 -5.17 11.84 -8.17
C VAL A 152 -6.00 11.86 -9.45
N ARG A 153 -5.42 11.44 -10.58
CA ARG A 153 -6.14 11.34 -11.85
C ARG A 153 -7.35 10.40 -11.80
N GLY A 154 -7.20 9.24 -11.17
CA GLY A 154 -8.30 8.29 -10.99
C GLY A 154 -9.44 8.86 -10.15
N LEU A 155 -9.11 9.54 -9.04
CA LEU A 155 -10.12 10.15 -8.16
C LEU A 155 -10.83 11.33 -8.82
N VAL A 156 -10.09 12.21 -9.52
CA VAL A 156 -10.68 13.31 -10.30
C VAL A 156 -11.57 12.78 -11.42
N TYR A 157 -11.16 11.70 -12.10
CA TYR A 157 -12.00 11.03 -13.10
C TYR A 157 -13.33 10.54 -12.51
N VAL A 158 -13.31 9.90 -11.34
CA VAL A 158 -14.54 9.46 -10.65
C VAL A 158 -15.41 10.66 -10.28
N GLN A 159 -14.81 11.72 -9.73
CA GLN A 159 -15.52 12.93 -9.33
C GLN A 159 -16.26 13.59 -10.51
N LYS A 160 -15.64 13.60 -11.70
CA LYS A 160 -16.24 14.11 -12.95
C LYS A 160 -17.34 13.20 -13.51
N ARG A 161 -17.29 11.89 -13.23
CA ARG A 161 -18.23 10.87 -13.76
C ARG A 161 -19.45 10.65 -12.89
N LEU A 162 -19.33 10.80 -11.58
CA LEU A 162 -20.44 10.58 -10.65
C LEU A 162 -21.56 11.61 -10.91
N PRO A 163 -22.84 11.18 -10.92
CA PRO A 163 -23.96 12.11 -11.09
C PRO A 163 -24.01 13.16 -9.99
N VAL A 164 -24.51 14.36 -10.32
CA VAL A 164 -24.57 15.51 -9.37
C VAL A 164 -25.39 15.20 -8.12
N TYR A 165 -26.37 14.29 -8.20
CA TYR A 165 -27.19 13.87 -7.06
C TYR A 165 -26.55 12.81 -6.17
N ALA A 166 -25.42 12.21 -6.57
CA ALA A 166 -24.65 11.25 -5.77
C ALA A 166 -23.73 11.97 -4.77
N SER A 167 -24.31 12.88 -3.96
CA SER A 167 -23.56 13.78 -3.09
C SER A 167 -22.68 13.04 -2.08
N LYS A 168 -23.17 11.93 -1.53
CA LYS A 168 -22.42 11.11 -0.59
C LYS A 168 -21.17 10.51 -1.23
N GLU A 169 -21.31 9.93 -2.42
CA GLU A 169 -20.21 9.34 -3.18
C GLU A 169 -19.19 10.40 -3.64
N GLN A 170 -19.67 11.58 -4.01
CA GLN A 170 -18.85 12.76 -4.33
C GLN A 170 -18.03 13.22 -3.11
N ASP A 171 -18.66 13.35 -1.95
CA ASP A 171 -18.01 13.75 -0.70
C ASP A 171 -16.97 12.72 -0.27
N GLU A 172 -17.28 11.43 -0.35
CA GLU A 172 -16.35 10.34 -0.03
C GLU A 172 -15.12 10.38 -0.95
N THR A 173 -15.33 10.56 -2.26
CA THR A 173 -14.23 10.67 -3.24
C THR A 173 -13.34 11.87 -2.94
N SER A 174 -13.95 13.01 -2.60
CA SER A 174 -13.25 14.24 -2.22
C SER A 174 -12.41 14.04 -0.95
N GLN A 175 -12.98 13.38 0.07
CA GLN A 175 -12.29 13.08 1.32
C GLN A 175 -11.07 12.18 1.08
N VAL A 176 -11.21 11.11 0.28
CA VAL A 176 -10.11 10.20 -0.06
C VAL A 176 -9.01 10.96 -0.81
N LEU A 177 -9.36 11.78 -1.80
CA LEU A 177 -8.40 12.62 -2.53
C LEU A 177 -7.63 13.54 -1.58
N MET A 178 -8.32 14.26 -0.71
CA MET A 178 -7.70 15.15 0.27
C MET A 178 -6.80 14.41 1.25
N GLN A 179 -7.21 13.23 1.72
CA GLN A 179 -6.42 12.41 2.64
C GLN A 179 -5.11 11.94 1.98
N ILE A 180 -5.16 11.51 0.72
CA ILE A 180 -3.97 11.07 -0.03
C ILE A 180 -3.03 12.26 -0.26
N LEU A 181 -3.55 13.39 -0.72
CA LEU A 181 -2.74 14.60 -0.91
C LEU A 181 -2.07 15.02 0.39
N ARG A 182 -2.78 14.96 1.51
CA ARG A 182 -2.25 15.31 2.83
C ARG A 182 -1.16 14.34 3.30
N VAL A 183 -1.37 13.03 3.14
CA VAL A 183 -0.41 12.01 3.60
C VAL A 183 0.87 12.03 2.76
N VAL A 184 0.75 12.15 1.44
CA VAL A 184 1.91 12.08 0.55
C VAL A 184 2.73 13.38 0.55
N ASN A 185 2.06 14.53 0.67
CA ASN A 185 2.69 15.85 0.60
C ASN A 185 2.95 16.48 1.98
N ASN A 186 2.94 15.70 3.06
CA ASN A 186 3.19 16.26 4.40
C ASN A 186 4.61 16.85 4.49
N VAL A 187 4.70 18.08 4.99
CA VAL A 187 5.91 18.92 5.00
C VAL A 187 7.00 18.35 5.91
N ASP A 188 6.61 17.70 7.02
CA ASP A 188 7.55 17.19 8.03
C ASP A 188 8.46 16.04 7.52
N GLU A 189 8.12 15.42 6.39
CA GLU A 189 8.93 14.37 5.77
C GLU A 189 9.38 14.71 4.32
N ALA A 190 9.15 15.94 3.85
CA ALA A 190 9.20 16.33 2.43
C ALA A 190 10.61 16.40 1.77
N ASN A 191 11.64 15.78 2.36
CA ASN A 191 13.03 15.95 1.93
C ASN A 191 13.54 14.96 0.86
N SER A 192 12.66 14.24 0.15
CA SER A 192 13.07 13.36 -0.95
C SER A 192 12.75 13.93 -2.33
N ASP A 193 13.69 13.89 -3.27
CA ASP A 193 13.48 14.35 -4.66
C ASP A 193 12.30 13.65 -5.35
N ALA A 194 12.08 12.37 -5.08
CA ALA A 194 10.93 11.61 -5.60
C ALA A 194 9.58 12.22 -5.18
N ARG A 195 9.46 12.70 -3.93
CA ARG A 195 8.26 13.42 -3.45
C ARG A 195 8.08 14.75 -4.17
N ARG A 196 9.15 15.51 -4.38
CA ARG A 196 9.09 16.78 -5.10
C ARG A 196 8.62 16.59 -6.54
N GLN A 197 9.19 15.61 -7.24
CA GLN A 197 8.76 15.25 -8.60
C GLN A 197 7.31 14.78 -8.63
N SER A 198 6.91 13.95 -7.68
CA SER A 198 5.53 13.46 -7.55
C SER A 198 4.54 14.61 -7.31
N PHE A 199 4.84 15.50 -6.38
CA PHE A 199 4.03 16.68 -6.09
C PHE A 199 3.93 17.61 -7.30
N GLN A 200 5.05 17.88 -7.97
CA GLN A 200 5.07 18.69 -9.19
C GLN A 200 4.16 18.08 -10.27
N GLY A 201 4.22 16.76 -10.47
CA GLY A 201 3.33 16.07 -11.41
C GLY A 201 1.85 16.17 -11.04
N VAL A 202 1.52 16.20 -9.75
CA VAL A 202 0.14 16.45 -9.28
C VAL A 202 -0.30 17.87 -9.61
N VAL A 203 0.55 18.87 -9.34
CA VAL A 203 0.25 20.28 -9.63
C VAL A 203 0.06 20.49 -11.13
N GLU A 204 0.94 19.93 -11.96
CA GLU A 204 0.84 19.98 -13.42
C GLU A 204 -0.47 19.38 -13.91
N TYR A 205 -0.83 18.18 -13.45
CA TYR A 205 -2.09 17.56 -13.80
C TYR A 205 -3.29 18.43 -13.39
N LEU A 206 -3.37 18.83 -12.11
CA LEU A 206 -4.51 19.62 -11.61
C LEU A 206 -4.64 20.98 -12.29
N SER A 207 -3.54 21.58 -12.77
CA SER A 207 -3.60 22.82 -13.54
C SER A 207 -4.25 22.68 -14.92
N THR A 208 -4.40 21.45 -15.43
CA THR A 208 -5.01 21.15 -16.73
C THR A 208 -6.46 20.69 -16.65
N GLU A 209 -6.97 20.43 -15.44
CA GLU A 209 -8.30 19.83 -15.19
C GLU A 209 -9.42 20.84 -14.98
#